data_AF-A0A0K9GXQ4-F1
#
_entry.id   AF-A0A0K9GXQ4-F1
#
_cell.length_a   1.000
_cell.length_b   1.000
_cell.length_c   1.000
_cell.angle_alpha   90.00
_cell.angle_beta   90.00
_cell.angle_gamma   90.00
#
_symmetry.space_group_name_H-M   'P 1'
#
loop_
_entity.id
_entity.type
_entity.pdbx_description
1 polymer ?
#
loop_
_entity_poly.entity_id
_entity_poly.type
_entity_poly.pdbx_seq_one_letter_code
_entity_poly.pdbx_strand_id
1 'polypeptide(L)' 'MTLAEYNEKYESIIRNSYISDRQKALKLADLLTDMEGQINEAGEPYNKEVLTLYKKVSLLSTLL' A
#
# COMPACT_ATOMS: atom_id res chain seq x y z
N MET A 1 0.14 8.83 -7.91
CA MET A 1 -0.48 7.58 -8.40
C MET A 1 -1.96 7.62 -8.12
N THR A 2 -2.78 7.03 -8.99
CA THR A 2 -4.22 6.83 -8.76
C THR A 2 -4.46 5.64 -7.82
N LEU A 3 -5.66 5.55 -7.24
CA LEU A 3 -6.06 4.39 -6.43
C LEU A 3 -5.92 3.06 -7.20
N ALA A 4 -6.27 3.05 -8.49
CA ALA A 4 -6.21 1.86 -9.32
C ALA A 4 -4.76 1.34 -9.44
N GLU A 5 -3.80 2.25 -9.64
CA GLU A 5 -2.37 1.93 -9.71
C GLU A 5 -1.85 1.40 -8.37
N TYR A 6 -2.28 1.99 -7.25
CA TYR A 6 -1.93 1.50 -5.92
C TYR A 6 -2.46 0.08 -5.67
N ASN A 7 -3.71 -0.19 -6.07
CA ASN A 7 -4.33 -1.49 -5.89
C ASN A 7 -3.65 -2.57 -6.76
N GLU A 8 -3.30 -2.23 -8.00
CA GLU A 8 -2.56 -3.13 -8.90
C GLU A 8 -1.19 -3.49 -8.32
N LYS A 9 -0.43 -2.51 -7.81
CA LYS A 9 0.85 -2.75 -7.14
C LYS A 9 0.69 -3.63 -5.90
N TYR A 10 -0.34 -3.38 -5.09
CA TYR A 10 -0.62 -4.19 -3.91
C TYR A 10 -0.91 -5.66 -4.28
N GLU A 11 -1.81 -5.91 -5.24
CA GLU A 11 -2.14 -7.27 -5.68
C GLU A 11 -0.92 -7.99 -6.29
N SER A 12 -0.09 -7.26 -7.04
CA SER A 12 1.18 -7.74 -7.57
C SER A 12 2.12 -8.25 -6.45
N ILE A 13 2.24 -7.52 -5.35
CA ILE A 13 3.11 -7.91 -4.23
C ILE A 13 2.56 -9.14 -3.50
N ILE A 14 1.27 -9.16 -3.18
CA ILE A 14 0.65 -10.24 -2.40
C ILE A 14 0.60 -11.56 -3.18
N ARG A 15 0.28 -11.51 -4.47
CA ARG A 15 0.18 -12.70 -5.33
C ARG A 15 1.52 -13.23 -5.80
N ASN A 16 2.61 -12.51 -5.56
CA ASN A 16 3.93 -12.95 -5.98
C ASN A 16 4.42 -14.12 -5.09
N SER A 17 4.41 -15.32 -5.67
CA SER A 17 4.87 -16.55 -5.03
C SER A 17 6.40 -16.71 -5.04
N TYR A 18 7.13 -15.85 -5.75
CA TYR A 18 8.59 -15.94 -5.90
C TYR A 18 9.37 -15.12 -4.86
N ILE A 19 8.68 -14.35 -4.02
CA ILE A 19 9.31 -13.54 -2.96
C ILE A 19 8.84 -14.01 -1.59
N SER A 20 9.77 -13.99 -0.63
CA SER A 20 9.48 -14.34 0.77
C SER A 20 8.54 -13.33 1.43
N ASP A 21 7.88 -13.73 2.51
CA ASP A 21 6.97 -12.86 3.25
C ASP A 21 7.70 -11.61 3.79
N ARG A 22 8.97 -11.76 4.20
CA ARG A 22 9.82 -10.61 4.55
C ARG A 22 10.02 -9.64 3.38
N GLN A 23 10.22 -10.14 2.16
CA GLN A 23 10.35 -9.28 0.97
C GLN A 23 9.01 -8.63 0.58
N LYS A 24 7.88 -9.32 0.81
CA LYS A 24 6.55 -8.72 0.67
C LYS A 24 6.36 -7.59 1.67
N ALA A 25 6.67 -7.83 2.95
CA ALA A 25 6.56 -6.82 4.00
C ALA A 25 7.35 -5.54 3.68
N LEU A 26 8.61 -5.68 3.19
CA LEU A 26 9.42 -4.54 2.76
C LEU A 26 8.77 -3.77 1.59
N LYS A 27 8.32 -4.48 0.55
CA LYS A 27 7.65 -3.84 -0.60
C LYS A 27 6.33 -3.18 -0.23
N LEU A 28 5.58 -3.75 0.72
CA LEU A 28 4.36 -3.15 1.25
C LEU A 28 4.66 -1.89 2.08
N ALA A 29 5.75 -1.88 2.84
CA ALA A 29 6.20 -0.70 3.59
C ALA A 29 6.59 0.46 2.66
N ASP A 30 7.28 0.17 1.55
CA ASP A 30 7.58 1.17 0.52
C ASP A 30 6.28 1.72 -0.09
N LEU A 31 5.32 0.84 -0.41
CA LEU A 31 4.02 1.23 -0.97
C LEU A 31 3.21 2.11 0.01
N LEU A 32 3.26 1.82 1.32
CA LEU A 32 2.62 2.63 2.36
C LEU A 32 3.24 4.03 2.44
N THR A 33 4.56 4.13 2.37
CA THR A 33 5.29 5.41 2.40
C THR A 33 4.87 6.30 1.22
N ASP A 34 4.74 5.72 0.03
CA ASP A 34 4.26 6.44 -1.16
C ASP A 34 2.80 6.89 -1.01
N MET A 35 1.93 6.06 -0.41
CA MET A 35 0.54 6.43 -0.15
C MET A 35 0.43 7.57 0.86
N GLU A 36 1.23 7.56 1.93
CA GLU A 36 1.29 8.63 2.93
C GLU A 36 1.71 9.96 2.31
N GLY A 37 2.71 9.96 1.43
CA GLY A 37 3.12 11.15 0.69
C GLY A 37 1.96 11.79 -0.08
N GLN A 38 1.18 10.99 -0.81
CA GLN A 38 0.01 11.47 -1.56
C GLN A 38 -1.15 11.93 -0.67
N ILE A 39 -1.36 11.29 0.48
CA ILE A 39 -2.38 11.71 1.46
C ILE A 39 -2.04 13.08 2.05
N ASN A 40 -0.75 13.30 2.37
CA ASN A 40 -0.28 14.54 2.96
C ASN A 40 -0.28 15.72 1.97
N GLU A 41 -0.04 15.46 0.67
CA GLU A 41 -0.05 16.50 -0.38
C GLU A 41 -1.47 16.92 -0.80
N ALA A 42 -2.44 16.01 -0.79
CA ALA A 42 -3.80 16.26 -1.29
C ALA A 42 -4.78 16.82 -0.23
N GLY A 43 -4.41 16.77 1.07
CA GLY A 43 -5.30 17.11 2.18
C GLY A 43 -6.34 16.02 2.50
N GLU A 44 -6.71 15.91 3.79
CA GLU A 44 -7.55 14.86 4.38
C GLU A 44 -8.87 14.49 3.64
N PRO A 45 -9.64 15.41 3.03
CA PRO A 45 -10.90 15.03 2.41
C PRO A 45 -10.76 14.37 1.03
N TYR A 46 -9.63 14.52 0.33
CA TYR A 46 -9.52 14.18 -1.09
C TYR A 46 -9.16 12.72 -1.40
N ASN A 47 -8.77 11.91 -0.40
CA ASN A 47 -8.27 10.56 -0.68
C ASN A 47 -8.74 9.49 0.32
N LYS A 48 -10.03 9.50 0.66
CA LYS A 48 -10.66 8.47 1.53
C LYS A 48 -10.40 7.04 1.06
N GLU A 49 -10.35 6.81 -0.24
CA GLU A 49 -10.13 5.48 -0.81
C GLU A 49 -8.67 5.06 -0.71
N VAL A 50 -7.71 5.97 -0.96
CA VAL A 50 -6.27 5.73 -0.74
C VAL A 50 -5.99 5.51 0.74
N LEU A 51 -6.62 6.26 1.63
CA LEU A 51 -6.54 6.04 3.08
C LEU A 51 -7.09 4.67 3.50
N THR A 52 -8.15 4.21 2.85
CA THR A 52 -8.72 2.87 3.12
C THR A 52 -7.76 1.77 2.67
N LEU A 53 -7.13 1.93 1.51
CA LEU A 53 -6.12 0.99 1.03
C LEU A 53 -4.88 1.00 1.92
N TYR A 54 -4.40 2.18 2.32
CA TYR A 54 -3.30 2.34 3.28
C TYR A 54 -3.56 1.54 4.57
N LYS A 55 -4.75 1.67 5.17
CA LYS A 55 -5.10 0.91 6.39
C LYS A 55 -5.07 -0.61 6.18
N LYS A 56 -5.54 -1.09 5.03
CA LYS A 56 -5.51 -2.53 4.70
C LYS A 56 -4.08 -3.04 4.58
N VAL A 57 -3.22 -2.31 3.88
CA VAL A 57 -1.82 -2.68 3.69
C VAL A 57 -1.04 -2.66 5.01
N SER A 58 -1.28 -1.66 5.86
CA SER A 58 -0.67 -1.53 7.19
C SER A 58 -1.01 -2.70 8.13
N LEU A 59 -2.27 -3.17 8.10
CA LEU A 59 -2.67 -4.35 8.87
C LEU A 59 -1.97 -5.62 8.39
N LEU A 60 -1.87 -5.81 7.06
CA LEU A 60 -1.23 -6.97 6.48
C LEU A 60 0.28 -7.01 6.72
N SER A 61 0.97 -5.87 6.60
CA SER A 61 2.42 -5.81 6.85
C SER A 61 2.78 -6.09 8.31
N THR A 62 1.84 -5.89 9.25
CA THR A 62 2.03 -6.24 10.67
C THR A 62 1.87 -7.75 10.94
N LEU A 63 1.18 -8.47 10.04
CA LEU A 63 0.86 -9.90 10.19
C LEU A 63 1.82 -10.82 9.43
N LEU A 64 2.64 -10.28 8.51
CA LEU A 64 3.64 -10.98 7.71
C LEU A 64 5.02 -10.94 8.39
#